data_AF-L9MWZ1-F1
#
_entry.id   AF-L9MWZ1-F1
#
_cell.length_a   1.000
_cell.length_b   1.000
_cell.length_c   1.000
_cell.angle_alpha   90.00
_cell.angle_beta   90.00
_cell.angle_gamma   90.00
#
_symmetry.space_group_name_H-M   'P 1'
#
loop_
_entity.id
_entity.type
_entity.pdbx_description
1 polymer ?
#
loop_
_entity_poly.entity_id
_entity_poly.type
_entity_poly.pdbx_seq_one_letter_code
_entity_poly.pdbx_strand_id
1 'polypeptide(L)'
;MATAQGLKTVSTYADGVGPWKPYIFNDSYTAPSSFVADAHAVNLKVHPYTFRPENNFLAANLKCSSAEADAAKRCETGANKEYEMYFKAGVDGLFTDDPGLGRKALDAYWKANPILN
;
A
#
# COMPACT_ATOMS: atom_id res chain seq x y z
N MET A 1 5.23 1.19 -18.33
CA MET A 1 3.83 1.44 -17.93
C MET A 1 3.73 2.17 -16.60
N ALA A 2 4.53 1.84 -15.58
CA ALA A 2 4.59 2.58 -14.31
C ALA A 2 5.44 3.87 -14.37
N THR A 3 5.27 4.66 -15.44
CA THR A 3 5.89 5.99 -15.60
C THR A 3 4.78 7.01 -15.78
N ALA A 4 5.05 8.30 -15.52
CA ALA A 4 4.06 9.37 -15.74
C ALA A 4 3.47 9.36 -17.16
N GLN A 5 4.30 9.15 -18.19
CA GLN A 5 3.83 9.05 -19.58
C GLN A 5 2.95 7.82 -19.80
N GLY A 6 3.29 6.68 -19.17
CA GLY A 6 2.46 5.48 -19.23
C GLY A 6 1.09 5.70 -18.56
N LEU A 7 1.08 6.35 -17.40
CA LEU A 7 -0.16 6.68 -16.68
C LEU A 7 -1.05 7.64 -17.47
N LYS A 8 -0.47 8.62 -18.16
CA LYS A 8 -1.21 9.49 -19.09
C LYS A 8 -1.86 8.73 -20.25
N THR A 9 -1.23 7.67 -20.74
CA THR A 9 -1.85 6.80 -21.75
C THR A 9 -2.98 5.98 -21.12
N VAL A 10 -2.78 5.43 -19.92
CA VAL A 10 -3.78 4.65 -19.19
C VAL A 10 -5.04 5.47 -18.89
N SER A 11 -4.88 6.75 -18.53
CA SER A 11 -6.01 7.63 -18.20
C SER A 11 -6.96 7.93 -19.37
N THR A 12 -6.60 7.53 -20.60
CA THR A 12 -7.50 7.65 -21.75
C THR A 12 -8.58 6.56 -21.78
N TYR A 13 -8.41 5.48 -21.01
CA TYR A 13 -9.31 4.32 -21.03
C TYR A 13 -9.62 3.71 -19.66
N ALA A 14 -9.03 4.19 -18.57
CA ALA A 14 -9.25 3.69 -17.23
C ALA A 14 -9.45 4.82 -16.22
N ASP A 15 -10.21 4.55 -15.16
CA ASP A 15 -10.45 5.48 -14.04
C ASP A 15 -9.48 5.24 -12.86
N GLY A 16 -8.73 4.15 -12.89
CA GLY A 16 -7.78 3.81 -11.84
C GLY A 16 -6.78 2.73 -12.22
N VAL A 17 -5.76 2.59 -11.39
CA VAL A 17 -4.66 1.63 -11.52
C VAL A 17 -4.50 0.84 -10.22
N GLY A 18 -4.31 -0.47 -10.37
CA GLY A 18 -3.97 -1.35 -9.25
C GLY A 18 -2.55 -1.90 -9.42
N PRO A 19 -1.50 -1.20 -8.96
CA PRO A 19 -0.13 -1.67 -9.11
C PRO A 19 0.23 -2.73 -8.06
N TRP A 20 1.29 -3.50 -8.35
CA TRP A 20 1.97 -4.25 -7.31
C TRP A 20 2.57 -3.26 -6.30
N LYS A 21 2.31 -3.47 -5.00
CA LYS A 21 2.62 -2.51 -3.93
C LYS A 21 4.07 -1.96 -3.97
N PRO A 22 5.12 -2.72 -4.35
CA PRO A 22 6.48 -2.21 -4.44
C PRO A 22 6.77 -1.19 -5.55
N TYR A 23 5.82 -0.92 -6.45
CA TYR A 23 5.92 0.24 -7.35
C TYR A 23 5.76 1.57 -6.59
N ILE A 24 5.12 1.54 -5.42
CA ILE A 24 4.97 2.70 -4.54
C ILE A 24 6.09 2.69 -3.50
N PHE A 25 6.28 1.61 -2.73
CA PHE A 25 7.39 1.47 -1.77
C PHE A 25 8.33 0.35 -2.17
N ASN A 26 9.54 0.69 -2.64
CA ASN A 26 10.57 -0.31 -2.93
C ASN A 26 11.04 -1.07 -1.67
N ASP A 27 11.95 -2.02 -1.81
CA ASP A 27 12.39 -2.92 -0.74
C ASP A 27 12.92 -2.21 0.53
N SER A 28 13.41 -0.97 0.44
CA SER A 28 13.86 -0.23 1.62
C SER A 28 12.71 0.30 2.48
N TYR A 29 11.49 0.43 1.93
CA TYR A 29 10.30 0.89 2.65
C TYR A 29 10.55 2.17 3.46
N THR A 30 11.27 3.12 2.86
CA THR A 30 11.66 4.40 3.51
C THR A 30 10.84 5.58 3.02
N ALA A 31 10.55 5.62 1.72
CA ALA A 31 9.78 6.69 1.08
C ALA A 31 8.99 6.13 -0.12
N PRO A 32 7.81 6.71 -0.43
CA PRO A 32 7.07 6.34 -1.63
C PRO A 32 7.75 6.91 -2.88
N SER A 33 7.54 6.25 -4.02
CA SER A 33 7.84 6.78 -5.35
C SER A 33 6.84 7.89 -5.74
N SER A 34 7.06 8.52 -6.91
CA SER A 34 6.09 9.48 -7.47
C SER A 34 4.82 8.84 -8.02
N PHE A 35 4.70 7.50 -8.04
CA PHE A 35 3.64 6.79 -8.76
C PHE A 35 2.22 7.26 -8.39
N VAL A 36 1.94 7.44 -7.10
CA VAL A 36 0.61 7.89 -6.65
C VAL A 36 0.33 9.31 -7.13
N ALA A 37 1.30 10.22 -6.97
CA ALA A 37 1.19 11.61 -7.41
C ALA A 37 1.03 11.70 -8.94
N ASP A 38 1.79 10.92 -9.70
CA ASP A 38 1.72 10.88 -11.17
C ASP A 38 0.37 10.34 -11.66
N ALA A 39 -0.21 9.35 -10.96
CA ALA A 39 -1.52 8.81 -11.28
C ALA A 39 -2.64 9.82 -10.99
N HIS A 40 -2.59 10.47 -9.82
CA HIS A 40 -3.55 11.52 -9.45
C HIS A 40 -3.48 12.73 -10.38
N ALA A 41 -2.28 13.10 -10.88
CA ALA A 41 -2.11 14.19 -11.84
C ALA A 41 -2.86 13.97 -13.17
N VAL A 42 -3.24 12.72 -13.47
CA VAL A 42 -4.05 12.34 -14.64
C VAL A 42 -5.41 11.76 -14.25
N ASN A 43 -5.90 12.06 -13.05
CA ASN A 43 -7.20 11.66 -12.49
C ASN A 43 -7.41 10.14 -12.32
N LEU A 44 -6.35 9.36 -12.21
CA LEU A 44 -6.45 7.93 -11.94
C LEU A 44 -6.47 7.65 -10.44
N LYS A 45 -7.45 6.87 -9.97
CA LYS A 45 -7.46 6.28 -8.62
C LYS A 45 -6.38 5.21 -8.46
N VAL A 46 -5.85 5.04 -7.25
CA VAL A 46 -4.75 4.08 -7.01
C VAL A 46 -5.12 3.06 -5.93
N HIS A 47 -5.19 1.77 -6.32
CA HIS A 47 -5.56 0.64 -5.45
C HIS A 47 -4.50 -0.49 -5.49
N PRO A 48 -3.37 -0.37 -4.77
CA PRO A 48 -2.31 -1.37 -4.84
C PRO A 48 -2.70 -2.74 -4.28
N TYR A 49 -2.01 -3.77 -4.75
CA TYR A 49 -2.16 -5.16 -4.30
C TYR A 49 -0.80 -5.81 -3.97
N THR A 50 -0.71 -6.87 -3.15
CA THR A 50 -1.71 -7.37 -2.19
C THR A 50 -1.10 -7.25 -0.81
N PHE A 51 -1.87 -6.72 0.14
CA PHE A 51 -1.46 -6.61 1.54
C PHE A 51 -1.75 -7.93 2.23
N ARG A 52 -0.71 -8.49 2.87
CA ARG A 52 -0.75 -9.79 3.52
C ARG A 52 0.00 -9.71 4.83
N PRO A 53 -0.60 -10.16 5.96
CA PRO A 53 -0.03 -9.91 7.27
C PRO A 53 1.11 -10.86 7.66
N GLU A 54 1.42 -11.89 6.88
CA GLU A 54 2.49 -12.84 7.20
C GLU A 54 3.89 -12.26 6.96
N ASN A 55 4.87 -12.64 7.79
CA ASN A 55 6.25 -12.16 7.72
C ASN A 55 6.86 -12.30 6.32
N ASN A 56 6.50 -13.33 5.56
CA ASN A 56 7.02 -13.54 4.20
C ASN A 56 6.67 -12.41 3.22
N PHE A 57 5.55 -11.70 3.43
CA PHE A 57 5.04 -10.69 2.49
C PHE A 57 5.30 -9.24 2.92
N LEU A 58 5.87 -9.06 4.12
CA LEU A 58 6.24 -7.76 4.67
C LEU A 58 7.68 -7.41 4.29
N ALA A 59 7.94 -6.12 4.13
CA ALA A 59 9.30 -5.60 4.00
C ALA A 59 10.15 -5.98 5.22
N ALA A 60 11.46 -6.12 5.03
CA ALA A 60 12.38 -6.62 6.07
C ALA A 60 12.29 -5.82 7.38
N ASN A 61 12.11 -4.50 7.29
CA ASN A 61 11.97 -3.58 8.43
C ASN A 61 10.57 -3.60 9.10
N LEU A 62 9.61 -4.31 8.52
CA LEU A 62 8.24 -4.45 9.03
C LEU A 62 7.97 -5.85 9.59
N LYS A 63 8.81 -6.85 9.34
CA LYS A 63 8.65 -8.20 9.87
C LYS A 63 8.74 -8.23 11.40
N CYS A 64 7.92 -9.07 12.03
CA CYS A 64 8.01 -9.36 13.46
C CYS A 64 9.11 -10.39 13.74
N SER A 65 9.42 -11.25 12.75
CA SER A 65 10.51 -12.22 12.78
C SER A 65 11.08 -12.40 11.37
N SER A 66 12.40 -12.52 11.27
CA SER A 66 13.12 -12.86 10.03
C SER A 66 13.44 -14.35 9.92
N ALA A 67 13.04 -15.18 10.90
CA ALA A 67 13.28 -16.61 10.85
C ALA A 67 12.42 -17.29 9.78
N GLU A 68 13.03 -18.16 8.95
CA GLU A 68 12.32 -18.92 7.91
C GLU A 68 11.16 -19.76 8.48
N ALA A 69 11.34 -20.33 9.67
CA ALA A 69 10.29 -21.09 10.37
C ALA A 69 9.07 -20.22 10.75
N ASP A 70 9.21 -18.90 10.76
CA ASP A 70 8.16 -17.93 11.07
C ASP A 70 7.60 -17.24 9.82
N ALA A 71 8.02 -17.62 8.62
CA ALA A 71 7.65 -16.96 7.37
C ALA A 71 6.12 -16.86 7.18
N ALA A 72 5.38 -17.92 7.51
CA ALA A 72 3.93 -17.97 7.44
C ALA A 72 3.21 -17.41 8.68
N LYS A 73 3.94 -17.03 9.73
CA LYS A 73 3.34 -16.42 10.93
C LYS A 73 2.91 -14.99 10.62
N ARG A 74 1.73 -14.63 11.12
CA ARG A 74 1.18 -13.27 11.01
C ARG A 74 1.96 -12.29 11.91
N CYS A 75 2.14 -11.08 11.39
CA CYS A 75 2.75 -9.94 12.05
C CYS A 75 1.82 -8.73 11.90
N GLU A 76 0.80 -8.64 12.76
CA GLU A 76 -0.20 -7.56 12.66
C GLU A 76 0.41 -6.18 12.90
N THR A 77 1.40 -6.06 13.79
CA THR A 77 2.12 -4.81 14.03
C THR A 77 2.84 -4.32 12.76
N GLY A 78 3.46 -5.23 12.02
CA GLY A 78 4.12 -4.93 10.75
C GLY A 78 3.15 -4.56 9.64
N ALA A 79 2.08 -5.35 9.51
CA ALA A 79 1.02 -5.10 8.55
C ALA A 79 0.30 -3.76 8.79
N ASN A 80 0.01 -3.40 10.05
CA ASN A 80 -0.59 -2.12 10.40
C ASN A 80 0.31 -0.93 10.03
N LYS A 81 1.63 -1.06 10.22
CA LYS A 81 2.59 -0.06 9.76
C LYS A 81 2.60 0.04 8.22
N GLU A 82 2.56 -1.09 7.53
CA GLU A 82 2.45 -1.12 6.07
C GLU A 82 1.19 -0.37 5.60
N TYR A 83 0.01 -0.69 6.13
CA TYR A 83 -1.22 0.02 5.81
C TYR A 83 -1.10 1.53 6.02
N GLU A 84 -0.62 1.96 7.20
CA GLU A 84 -0.44 3.37 7.53
C GLU A 84 0.49 4.09 6.52
N MET A 85 1.58 3.44 6.10
CA MET A 85 2.49 4.00 5.11
C MET A 85 1.81 4.25 3.76
N TYR A 86 0.99 3.32 3.28
CA TYR A 86 0.26 3.51 2.02
C TYR A 86 -0.89 4.51 2.13
N PHE A 87 -1.59 4.56 3.27
CA PHE A 87 -2.58 5.61 3.52
C PHE A 87 -1.93 7.00 3.49
N LYS A 88 -0.76 7.16 4.13
CA LYS A 88 0.03 8.41 4.06
C LYS A 88 0.54 8.74 2.65
N ALA A 89 0.82 7.71 1.84
CA ALA A 89 1.17 7.89 0.44
C ALA A 89 -0.01 8.34 -0.44
N GLY A 90 -1.24 8.34 0.10
CA GLY A 90 -2.43 8.85 -0.58
C GLY A 90 -3.15 7.83 -1.47
N VAL A 91 -2.99 6.52 -1.24
CA VAL A 91 -3.76 5.53 -2.00
C VAL A 91 -5.26 5.68 -1.74
N ASP A 92 -6.09 5.47 -2.76
CA ASP A 92 -7.54 5.63 -2.68
C ASP A 92 -8.25 4.40 -2.09
N GLY A 93 -7.51 3.30 -1.94
CA GLY A 93 -7.99 1.98 -1.54
C GLY A 93 -6.86 0.96 -1.71
N LEU A 94 -7.11 -0.31 -1.38
CA LEU A 94 -6.11 -1.37 -1.50
C LEU A 94 -6.77 -2.74 -1.61
N PHE A 95 -6.02 -3.73 -2.10
CA PHE A 95 -6.39 -5.14 -2.04
C PHE A 95 -5.65 -5.83 -0.90
N THR A 96 -6.37 -6.51 -0.02
CA THR A 96 -5.81 -7.24 1.12
C THR A 96 -6.46 -8.61 1.25
N ASP A 97 -5.66 -9.61 1.65
CA ASP A 97 -6.16 -10.95 1.96
C ASP A 97 -6.78 -11.03 3.38
N ASP A 98 -6.60 -9.98 4.19
CA ASP A 98 -7.25 -9.81 5.50
C ASP A 98 -8.05 -8.49 5.57
N PRO A 99 -9.31 -8.49 5.11
CA PRO A 99 -10.14 -7.29 5.13
C PRO A 99 -10.47 -6.81 6.55
N GLY A 100 -10.50 -7.71 7.54
CA GLY A 100 -10.76 -7.36 8.94
C GLY A 100 -9.62 -6.53 9.53
N LEU A 101 -8.37 -6.93 9.29
CA LEU A 101 -7.21 -6.16 9.68
C LEU A 101 -7.11 -4.84 8.89
N GLY A 102 -7.38 -4.87 7.58
CA GLY A 102 -7.37 -3.66 6.74
C GLY A 102 -8.36 -2.60 7.21
N ARG A 103 -9.60 -2.97 7.54
CA ARG A 103 -10.61 -2.04 8.10
C ARG A 103 -10.17 -1.45 9.43
N LYS A 104 -9.65 -2.28 10.35
CA LYS A 104 -9.12 -1.81 11.65
C LYS A 104 -7.99 -0.79 11.49
N ALA A 105 -7.07 -1.03 10.55
CA ALA A 105 -5.97 -0.12 10.26
C ALA A 105 -6.49 1.24 9.75
N LEU A 106 -7.49 1.23 8.85
CA LEU A 106 -8.08 2.46 8.33
C LEU A 106 -8.84 3.24 9.42
N ASP A 107 -9.58 2.55 10.30
CA ASP A 107 -10.24 3.20 11.45
C ASP A 107 -9.23 3.87 12.39
N ALA A 108 -8.13 3.18 12.69
CA ALA A 108 -7.05 3.73 13.51
C ALA A 108 -6.40 4.95 12.83
N TYR A 109 -6.19 4.89 11.51
CA TYR A 109 -5.63 5.99 10.73
C TYR A 109 -6.53 7.23 10.75
N TRP A 110 -7.82 7.09 10.49
CA TRP A 110 -8.76 8.22 10.54
C TRP A 110 -8.92 8.80 11.93
N LYS A 111 -8.94 7.94 12.97
CA LYS A 111 -8.96 8.42 14.36
C LYS A 111 -7.74 9.27 14.70
N ALA A 112 -6.58 8.95 14.13
CA ALA A 112 -5.35 9.73 14.28
C ALA A 112 -5.30 10.98 13.37
N ASN A 113 -6.15 11.06 12.32
CA ASN A 113 -6.15 12.11 11.31
C ASN A 113 -7.59 12.63 11.04
N PRO A 114 -8.19 13.37 11.99
CA PRO A 114 -9.63 13.69 11.97
C PRO A 114 -10.09 14.63 10.85
N ILE A 115 -9.18 15.24 10.09
CA ILE A 115 -9.49 16.18 8.98
C ILE A 115 -9.74 15.41 7.65
N LEU A 116 -9.52 14.09 7.62
CA LEU A 116 -9.63 13.25 6.42
C LEU A 116 -10.97 12.49 6.28
N ASN A 117 -11.95 12.78 7.14
CA ASN A 117 -13.30 12.19 7.12
C ASN A 117 -14.36 13.15 6.59
#